data_AF-A0AAD5QGI0-F1
#
_entry.id   AF-A0AAD5QGI0-F1
#
_cell.length_a   1.000
_cell.length_b   1.000
_cell.length_c   1.000
_cell.angle_alpha   90.00
_cell.angle_beta   90.00
_cell.angle_gamma   90.00
#
_symmetry.space_group_name_H-M   'P 1'
#
loop_
_entity.id
_entity.type
_entity.pdbx_description
1 polymer ?
#
loop_
_entity_poly.entity_id
_entity_poly.type
_entity_poly.pdbx_seq_one_letter_code
_entity_poly.pdbx_strand_id
1 'polypeptide(L)'
;MWSAESSQSMRISTVSVNKSLSIAKANQSEYCTVKSSEFHGRITINTTEISMKELEKKYQYLKAGGHYIPQDCKARNRVSISVG
;
A
#
# COMPACT_ATOMS: atom_id res chain seq x y z
N MET A 1 -36.72 -23.65 -60.81
CA MET A 1 -36.46 -22.20 -60.65
C MET A 1 -36.01 -21.99 -59.22
N TRP A 2 -34.74 -21.64 -59.04
CA TRP A 2 -34.14 -21.28 -57.76
C TRP A 2 -34.58 -19.86 -57.41
N SER A 3 -35.05 -19.63 -56.18
CA SER A 3 -35.19 -18.30 -55.62
C SER A 3 -34.44 -18.25 -54.30
N ALA A 4 -33.57 -17.26 -54.22
CA ALA A 4 -32.51 -17.09 -53.26
C ALA A 4 -33.01 -16.52 -51.92
N GLU A 5 -32.32 -16.95 -50.87
CA GLU A 5 -31.73 -16.15 -49.79
C GLU A 5 -32.52 -14.99 -49.17
N SER A 6 -32.79 -15.09 -47.87
CA SER A 6 -32.76 -13.92 -46.99
C SER A 6 -32.38 -14.34 -45.57
N SER A 7 -31.07 -14.38 -45.30
CA SER A 7 -30.52 -14.43 -43.95
C SER A 7 -30.79 -13.10 -43.25
N GLN A 8 -31.68 -13.09 -42.26
CA GLN A 8 -31.88 -11.91 -41.41
C GLN A 8 -30.66 -11.70 -40.51
N SER A 9 -29.83 -10.73 -40.88
CA SER A 9 -28.69 -10.26 -40.10
C SER A 9 -29.18 -9.51 -38.85
N MET A 10 -29.04 -10.13 -37.67
CA MET A 10 -29.19 -9.46 -36.37
C MET A 10 -28.20 -8.29 -36.29
N ARG A 11 -28.71 -7.05 -36.25
CA ARG A 11 -27.88 -5.86 -35.99
C ARG A 11 -27.55 -5.83 -34.50
N ILE A 12 -26.35 -6.31 -34.14
CA ILE A 12 -25.78 -6.05 -32.82
C ILE A 12 -25.33 -4.58 -32.82
N SER A 13 -26.14 -3.71 -32.22
CA SER A 13 -25.73 -2.34 -31.93
C SER A 13 -24.67 -2.37 -30.83
N THR A 14 -23.40 -2.31 -31.21
CA THR A 14 -22.30 -2.14 -30.25
C THR A 14 -22.40 -0.75 -29.61
N VAL A 15 -22.84 -0.70 -28.36
CA VAL A 15 -22.76 0.50 -27.54
C VAL A 15 -21.30 0.69 -27.15
N SER A 16 -20.58 1.54 -27.88
CA SER A 16 -19.24 1.97 -27.51
C SER A 16 -19.34 2.89 -26.28
N VAL A 17 -19.13 2.33 -25.08
CA VAL A 17 -18.94 3.12 -23.87
C VAL A 17 -17.57 3.77 -23.99
N ASN A 18 -17.52 5.01 -24.47
CA ASN A 18 -16.34 5.85 -24.39
C ASN A 18 -16.11 6.18 -22.90
N LYS A 19 -15.41 5.28 -22.20
CA LYS A 19 -14.82 5.60 -20.90
C LYS A 19 -13.67 6.55 -21.17
N SER A 20 -13.97 7.83 -21.28
CA SER A 20 -12.99 8.90 -21.13
C SER A 20 -12.43 8.77 -19.73
N LEU A 21 -11.30 8.07 -19.63
CA LEU A 21 -10.55 7.92 -18.39
C LEU A 21 -9.92 9.29 -18.11
N SER A 22 -10.69 10.18 -17.51
CA SER A 22 -10.13 11.29 -16.74
C SER A 22 -9.39 10.65 -15.57
N ILE A 23 -8.11 10.36 -15.76
CA ILE A 23 -7.19 10.04 -14.67
C ILE A 23 -7.06 11.34 -13.88
N ALA A 24 -8.05 11.62 -13.03
CA ALA A 24 -7.76 12.32 -11.80
C ALA A 24 -6.67 11.47 -11.14
N LYS A 25 -5.44 11.99 -11.07
CA LYS A 25 -4.40 11.47 -10.20
C LYS A 25 -4.96 11.54 -8.77
N ALA A 26 -5.72 10.51 -8.40
CA ALA A 26 -5.91 10.20 -7.00
C ALA A 26 -4.50 9.93 -6.50
N ASN A 27 -3.97 10.78 -5.63
CA ASN A 27 -2.81 10.44 -4.80
C ASN A 27 -3.25 9.28 -3.89
N GLN A 28 -3.36 8.08 -4.45
CA GLN A 28 -3.32 6.86 -3.68
C GLN A 28 -1.92 6.81 -3.10
N SER A 29 -1.77 7.36 -1.90
CA SER A 29 -0.58 7.16 -1.07
C SER A 29 -0.26 5.66 -1.10
N GLU A 30 0.88 5.33 -1.70
CA GLU A 30 1.30 3.96 -1.89
C GLU A 30 1.43 3.28 -0.52
N TYR A 31 1.05 2.00 -0.44
CA TYR A 31 1.27 1.23 0.79
C TYR A 31 2.77 0.95 0.95
N CYS A 32 3.25 0.94 2.19
CA CYS A 32 4.64 0.60 2.46
C CYS A 32 4.96 -0.81 1.95
N THR A 33 6.02 -0.91 1.16
CA THR A 33 6.58 -2.18 0.70
C THR A 33 7.87 -2.41 1.45
N VAL A 34 7.98 -3.53 2.17
CA VAL A 34 9.20 -3.84 2.91
C VAL A 34 10.21 -4.48 1.96
N LYS A 35 11.40 -3.89 1.84
CA LYS A 35 12.47 -4.43 0.99
C LYS A 35 13.28 -5.44 1.79
N SER A 36 13.72 -6.53 1.15
CA SER A 36 14.57 -7.54 1.81
C SER A 36 15.86 -6.95 2.41
N SER A 37 16.39 -5.88 1.82
CA SER A 37 17.60 -5.18 2.27
C SER A 37 17.44 -4.43 3.59
N GLU A 38 16.20 -4.13 4.01
CA GLU A 38 15.91 -3.46 5.28
C GLU A 38 15.91 -4.43 6.47
N PHE A 39 15.89 -5.75 6.19
CA PHE A 39 15.97 -6.77 7.23
C PHE A 39 17.43 -7.09 7.55
N HIS A 40 17.85 -6.75 8.77
CA HIS A 40 19.19 -7.04 9.26
C HIS A 40 19.44 -8.54 9.58
N GLY A 41 18.42 -9.39 9.46
CA GLY A 41 18.54 -10.82 9.73
C GLY A 41 18.76 -11.11 11.22
N ARG A 42 19.81 -11.88 11.54
CA ARG A 42 20.12 -12.28 12.92
C ARG A 42 20.61 -11.08 13.73
N ILE A 43 19.95 -10.81 14.86
CA ILE A 43 20.32 -9.73 15.79
C ILE A 43 20.94 -10.34 17.05
N THR A 44 22.09 -9.83 17.48
CA THR A 44 22.70 -10.16 18.77
C THR A 44 22.16 -9.21 19.84
N ILE A 45 21.66 -9.75 20.94
CA ILE A 45 21.06 -8.97 22.03
C ILE A 45 22.12 -8.66 23.08
N ASN A 46 22.21 -7.38 23.47
CA ASN A 46 22.98 -6.93 24.63
C ASN A 46 22.00 -6.46 25.71
N THR A 47 22.15 -6.97 26.93
CA THR A 47 21.30 -6.65 28.09
C THR A 47 21.88 -5.55 28.98
N THR A 48 22.90 -4.83 28.50
CA THR A 48 23.43 -3.66 29.21
C THR A 48 22.33 -2.60 29.34
N GLU A 49 22.17 -2.04 30.53
CA GLU A 49 21.17 -1.00 30.77
C GLU A 49 21.45 0.25 29.94
N ILE A 50 20.42 0.78 29.29
CA ILE A 50 20.44 2.05 28.56
C ILE A 50 19.32 2.92 29.12
N SER A 51 19.60 4.21 29.34
CA SER A 51 18.59 5.12 29.87
C SER A 51 17.53 5.46 28.82
N MET A 52 16.29 5.70 29.27
CA MET A 52 15.21 6.14 28.37
C MET A 52 15.56 7.45 27.65
N LYS A 53 16.27 8.36 28.32
CA LYS A 53 16.73 9.63 27.74
C LYS A 53 17.68 9.42 26.56
N GLU A 54 18.55 8.41 26.62
CA GLU A 54 19.43 8.07 25.50
C GLU A 54 18.66 7.44 24.33
N LEU A 55 17.67 6.60 24.62
CA LEU A 55 16.81 6.01 23.60
C LEU A 55 15.97 7.08 22.88
N GLU A 56 15.36 8.01 23.61
CA GLU A 56 14.59 9.13 23.04
C GLU A 56 15.46 10.03 22.15
N LYS A 57 16.70 10.29 22.56
CA LYS A 57 17.68 11.04 21.73
C LYS A 57 18.08 10.28 20.47
N LYS A 58 18.13 8.94 20.52
CA LYS A 58 18.49 8.10 19.37
C LYS A 58 17.34 7.95 18.39
N TYR A 59 16.10 7.84 18.87
CA TYR A 59 14.90 7.56 18.09
C TYR A 59 13.98 8.79 18.01
N GLN A 60 14.52 9.91 17.56
CA GLN A 60 13.82 11.22 17.53
C GLN A 60 12.61 11.26 16.59
N TYR A 61 12.51 10.31 15.66
CA TYR A 61 11.37 10.19 14.77
C TYR A 61 10.11 9.64 15.46
N LEU A 62 10.25 9.11 16.68
CA LEU A 62 9.12 8.67 17.50
C LEU A 62 8.41 9.87 18.09
N LYS A 63 7.08 9.84 18.04
CA LYS A 63 6.23 10.79 18.75
C LYS A 63 6.08 10.35 20.20
N ALA A 64 5.66 11.29 21.07
CA ALA A 64 5.34 11.02 22.46
C ALA A 64 4.43 9.78 22.60
N GLY A 65 4.71 8.93 23.59
CA GLY A 65 4.03 7.63 23.75
C GLY A 65 4.58 6.51 22.86
N GLY A 66 5.69 6.73 22.15
CA GLY A 66 6.33 5.71 21.29
C GLY A 66 5.62 5.50 19.95
N HIS A 67 4.78 6.45 19.52
CA HIS A 67 4.04 6.34 18.27
C HIS A 67 4.94 6.61 17.05
N TYR A 68 4.78 5.79 16.01
CA TYR A 68 5.44 5.97 14.71
C TYR A 68 4.45 5.81 13.56
N ILE A 69 4.55 6.70 12.56
CA ILE A 69 3.82 6.63 11.29
C ILE A 69 4.83 6.93 10.18
N PRO A 70 5.02 6.03 9.19
CA PRO A 70 5.87 6.30 8.03
C PRO A 70 5.42 7.56 7.27
N GLN A 71 6.38 8.36 6.80
CA GLN A 71 6.07 9.65 6.15
C GLN A 71 5.72 9.48 4.66
N ASP A 72 6.41 8.58 3.97
CA ASP A 72 6.34 8.47 2.50
C ASP A 72 5.32 7.43 2.00
N CYS A 73 4.76 6.63 2.91
CA CYS A 73 3.86 5.53 2.56
C CYS A 73 2.82 5.27 3.65
N LYS A 74 1.71 4.61 3.28
CA LYS A 74 0.73 4.13 4.24
C LYS A 74 1.12 2.76 4.76
N ALA A 75 1.28 2.64 6.07
CA ALA A 75 1.42 1.33 6.71
C ALA A 75 0.15 0.49 6.46
N ARG A 76 0.32 -0.79 6.07
CA ARG A 76 -0.79 -1.74 5.97
C ARG A 76 -1.34 -2.13 7.34
N ASN A 77 -0.44 -2.24 8.33
CA ASN A 77 -0.77 -2.73 9.66
C ASN A 77 -0.88 -1.58 10.65
N ARG A 78 -1.86 -1.67 11.56
CA ARG A 78 -1.98 -0.82 12.75
C ARG A 78 -1.77 -1.71 13.97
N VAL A 79 -0.68 -1.48 14.71
CA VAL A 79 -0.21 -2.39 15.77
C VAL A 79 -0.16 -1.65 17.10
N SER A 80 -0.59 -2.32 18.16
CA SER A 80 -0.38 -1.92 19.55
C SER A 80 0.48 -2.97 20.25
N ILE A 81 1.41 -2.53 21.09
CA ILE A 81 2.28 -3.41 21.87
C ILE A 81 1.91 -3.22 23.34
N SER A 82 1.58 -4.32 24.02
CA SER A 82 1.25 -4.33 25.45
C SER A 82 2.27 -5.20 26.18
N VAL A 83 2.82 -4.67 27.27
CA VAL A 83 3.76 -5.37 28.16
C VAL A 83 3.04 -5.55 29.49
N GLY A 84 3.03 -6.77 30.03
CA GLY A 84 2.37 -7.14 31.27
C GLY A 84 3.23 -8.07 32.11
#